data_AF-I4DQ61-F1
#
_entry.id   AF-I4DQ61-F1
#
_cell.length_a   1.000
_cell.length_b   1.000
_cell.length_c   1.000
_cell.angle_alpha   90.00
_cell.angle_beta   90.00
_cell.angle_gamma   90.00
#
_symmetry.space_group_name_H-M   'P 1'
#
loop_
_entity.id
_entity.type
_entity.pdbx_description
1 polymer ?
#
loop_
_entity_poly.entity_id
_entity_poly.type
_entity_poly.pdbx_seq_one_letter_code
_entity_poly.pdbx_strand_id
1 'polypeptide(L)'
;MLRILVHKVINGKVHRTDYPIEGAAKSLAKDKLVDFKNKKTVFYIGGFFDSAYFPFSQAIGTVYSKRGYNVLLSETFQFLTYIYPKSVRLSKVIGDKIGELLVNLQHLGLKANDLEIVGMSIGAHIAGYASKYYYSATGRKPSRLTGLDPAGPCFRGLPPDQRLRKTDAERVDILHTNIDGFGMAENLGHVDYYVNGGE
;
A
#
# COMPACT_ATOMS: atom_id res chain seq x y z
N MET A 1 -1.78 -14.65 10.01
CA MET A 1 -0.85 -14.70 8.85
C MET A 1 -1.23 -13.57 7.90
N LEU A 2 -0.26 -12.86 7.31
CA LEU A 2 -0.54 -11.75 6.39
C LEU A 2 -1.21 -12.28 5.12
N ARG A 3 -2.28 -11.62 4.67
CA ARG A 3 -3.03 -12.04 3.49
C ARG A 3 -3.20 -10.88 2.52
N ILE A 4 -3.34 -11.23 1.25
CA ILE A 4 -3.60 -10.31 0.14
C ILE A 4 -4.97 -10.63 -0.42
N LEU A 5 -5.85 -9.65 -0.45
CA LEU A 5 -7.18 -9.76 -1.03
C LEU A 5 -7.16 -9.19 -2.44
N VAL A 6 -7.53 -10.01 -3.43
CA VAL A 6 -7.87 -9.53 -4.77
C VAL A 6 -9.31 -9.01 -4.72
N HIS A 7 -9.54 -7.78 -5.18
CA HIS A 7 -10.87 -7.18 -5.26
C HIS A 7 -11.24 -6.87 -6.72
N LYS A 8 -12.37 -7.41 -7.20
CA LYS A 8 -12.83 -7.19 -8.57
C LYS A 8 -14.31 -6.85 -8.61
N VAL A 9 -14.67 -5.90 -9.46
CA VAL A 9 -16.05 -5.59 -9.83
C VAL A 9 -16.31 -6.13 -11.23
N ILE A 10 -17.30 -7.01 -11.37
CA ILE A 10 -17.73 -7.59 -12.65
C ILE A 10 -19.25 -7.45 -12.73
N ASN A 11 -19.75 -6.79 -13.78
CA ASN A 11 -21.19 -6.58 -14.00
C ASN A 11 -21.92 -6.04 -12.75
N GLY A 12 -21.28 -5.08 -12.06
CA GLY A 12 -21.81 -4.46 -10.84
C GLY A 12 -21.68 -5.30 -9.56
N LYS A 13 -21.23 -6.56 -9.63
CA LYS A 13 -21.02 -7.42 -8.46
C LYS A 13 -19.57 -7.43 -8.02
N VAL A 14 -19.35 -7.50 -6.72
CA VAL A 14 -18.01 -7.58 -6.13
C VAL A 14 -17.61 -9.03 -5.93
N HIS A 15 -16.43 -9.37 -6.44
CA HIS A 15 -15.76 -10.67 -6.30
C HIS A 15 -14.46 -10.46 -5.55
N ARG A 16 -14.17 -11.35 -4.60
CA ARG A 16 -12.98 -11.28 -3.75
C ARG A 16 -12.37 -12.65 -3.56
N THR A 17 -11.05 -12.71 -3.64
CA THR A 17 -10.26 -13.92 -3.37
C THR A 17 -9.10 -13.55 -2.47
N ASP A 18 -8.89 -14.29 -1.38
CA ASP A 18 -7.84 -14.01 -0.42
C ASP A 18 -6.72 -15.06 -0.45
N TYR A 19 -5.49 -14.57 -0.44
CA TYR A 19 -4.29 -15.39 -0.54
C TYR A 19 -3.38 -15.15 0.66
N PRO A 20 -2.88 -16.20 1.35
CA PRO A 20 -1.77 -16.02 2.28
C PRO A 20 -0.56 -15.46 1.52
N ILE A 21 0.18 -14.53 2.13
CA ILE A 21 1.27 -13.85 1.43
C ILE A 21 2.37 -14.83 1.02
N GLU A 22 2.58 -15.88 1.82
CA GLU A 22 3.44 -17.01 1.50
C GLU A 22 2.93 -17.73 0.24
N GLY A 23 3.67 -17.60 -0.86
CA GLY A 23 3.30 -18.17 -2.15
C GLY A 23 2.24 -17.38 -2.93
N ALA A 24 1.77 -16.23 -2.42
CA ALA A 24 0.76 -15.40 -3.08
C ALA A 24 1.13 -15.06 -4.53
N ALA A 25 2.40 -14.79 -4.84
CA ALA A 25 2.82 -14.42 -6.20
C ALA A 25 2.38 -15.45 -7.26
N LYS A 26 2.59 -16.75 -6.98
CA LYS A 26 2.22 -17.84 -7.90
C LYS A 26 0.70 -17.98 -8.01
N SER A 27 -0.02 -17.80 -6.91
CA SER A 27 -1.47 -17.90 -6.87
C SER A 27 -2.13 -16.73 -7.60
N LEU A 28 -1.66 -15.50 -7.36
CA LEU A 28 -2.10 -14.28 -8.02
C LEU A 28 -1.83 -14.32 -9.53
N ALA A 29 -0.67 -14.82 -9.96
CA ALA A 29 -0.37 -14.97 -11.38
C ALA A 29 -1.26 -16.00 -12.11
N LYS A 30 -1.92 -16.89 -11.35
CA LYS A 30 -2.91 -17.86 -11.87
C LYS A 30 -4.35 -17.40 -11.69
N ASP A 31 -4.59 -16.32 -10.93
CA ASP A 31 -5.94 -15.79 -10.70
C ASP A 31 -6.46 -15.15 -11.99
N LYS A 32 -7.59 -15.67 -12.50
CA LYS A 32 -8.25 -15.18 -13.71
C LYS A 32 -8.76 -13.74 -13.58
N LEU A 33 -8.87 -13.21 -12.35
CA LEU A 33 -9.30 -11.85 -12.07
C LEU A 33 -8.17 -10.82 -12.23
N VAL A 34 -6.92 -11.29 -12.37
CA VAL A 34 -5.71 -10.47 -12.40
C VAL A 34 -5.00 -10.63 -13.75
N ASP A 35 -4.56 -9.50 -14.31
CA ASP A 35 -3.76 -9.47 -15.54
C ASP A 35 -2.60 -8.49 -15.37
N PHE A 36 -1.48 -8.99 -14.85
CA PHE A 36 -0.29 -8.17 -14.61
C PHE A 36 0.41 -7.69 -15.89
N LYS A 37 0.12 -8.31 -17.05
CA LYS A 37 0.82 -7.98 -18.30
C LYS A 37 0.18 -6.80 -19.02
N ASN A 38 -1.14 -6.68 -18.95
CA ASN A 38 -1.90 -5.70 -19.72
C ASN A 38 -2.65 -4.67 -18.88
N LYS A 39 -2.65 -4.79 -17.54
CA LYS A 39 -3.35 -3.86 -16.65
C LYS A 39 -2.45 -3.30 -15.58
N LYS A 40 -2.68 -2.03 -15.25
CA LYS A 40 -2.13 -1.40 -14.05
C LYS A 40 -2.58 -2.12 -12.80
N THR A 41 -1.72 -2.13 -11.79
CA THR A 41 -1.98 -2.74 -10.49
C THR A 41 -1.90 -1.67 -9.42
N VAL A 42 -2.96 -1.59 -8.61
CA VAL A 42 -2.92 -0.83 -7.36
C VAL A 42 -2.78 -1.81 -6.21
N PHE A 43 -1.88 -1.51 -5.28
CA PHE A 43 -1.81 -2.17 -3.99
C PHE A 43 -2.18 -1.16 -2.90
N TYR A 44 -3.37 -1.31 -2.32
CA TYR A 44 -3.81 -0.53 -1.17
C TYR A 44 -3.40 -1.21 0.15
N ILE A 45 -2.77 -0.44 1.03
CA ILE A 45 -2.30 -0.86 2.33
C ILE A 45 -3.04 -0.10 3.43
N GLY A 46 -3.78 -0.85 4.25
CA GLY A 46 -4.62 -0.32 5.33
C GLY A 46 -3.82 0.25 6.51
N GLY A 47 -4.52 1.01 7.35
CA GLY A 47 -3.99 1.68 8.53
C GLY A 47 -4.05 0.86 9.82
N PHE A 48 -3.85 1.56 10.95
CA PHE A 48 -4.08 1.03 12.29
C PHE A 48 -5.57 0.77 12.49
N PHE A 49 -5.95 -0.37 13.08
CA PHE A 49 -7.35 -0.84 13.18
C PHE A 49 -8.11 -0.99 11.86
N ASP A 50 -7.41 -1.09 10.72
CA ASP A 50 -8.05 -1.25 9.40
C ASP A 50 -7.95 -2.70 8.89
N SER A 51 -8.89 -3.07 8.02
CA SER A 51 -9.00 -4.38 7.38
C SER A 51 -9.36 -4.22 5.91
N ALA A 52 -8.90 -5.15 5.08
CA ALA A 52 -9.29 -5.22 3.68
C ALA A 52 -10.81 -5.44 3.49
N TYR A 53 -11.49 -5.95 4.54
CA TYR A 53 -12.92 -6.20 4.54
C TYR A 53 -13.76 -5.03 5.06
N PHE A 54 -13.14 -3.95 5.55
CA PHE A 54 -13.88 -2.78 6.03
C PHE A 54 -14.30 -1.84 4.89
N PRO A 55 -15.35 -1.01 5.10
CA PRO A 55 -15.96 -0.23 4.01
C PRO A 55 -14.98 0.69 3.26
N PHE A 56 -14.02 1.30 3.95
CA PHE A 56 -13.06 2.21 3.34
C PHE A 56 -12.13 1.49 2.35
N SER A 57 -11.48 0.41 2.78
CA SER A 57 -10.67 -0.47 1.91
C SER A 57 -11.46 -0.99 0.72
N GLN A 58 -12.71 -1.42 0.94
CA GLN A 58 -13.59 -1.89 -0.13
C GLN A 58 -14.02 -0.79 -1.10
N ALA A 59 -14.19 0.44 -0.63
CA ALA A 59 -14.51 1.60 -1.46
C ALA A 59 -13.34 1.92 -2.40
N ILE A 60 -12.11 1.99 -1.86
CA ILE A 60 -10.89 2.15 -2.66
C ILE A 60 -10.80 1.04 -3.70
N GLY A 61 -10.95 -0.22 -3.28
CA GLY A 61 -10.87 -1.35 -4.20
C GLY A 61 -11.94 -1.32 -5.31
N THR A 62 -13.15 -0.86 -4.98
CA THR A 62 -14.24 -0.72 -5.94
C THR A 62 -13.96 0.38 -6.96
N VAL A 63 -13.48 1.53 -6.53
CA VAL A 63 -13.13 2.65 -7.41
C VAL A 63 -12.03 2.26 -8.39
N TYR A 64 -10.93 1.68 -7.90
CA TYR A 64 -9.84 1.24 -8.79
C TYR A 64 -10.25 0.08 -9.71
N SER A 65 -11.05 -0.87 -9.23
CA SER A 65 -11.52 -1.96 -10.08
C SER A 65 -12.41 -1.44 -11.23
N LYS A 66 -13.26 -0.44 -10.98
CA LYS A 66 -14.08 0.20 -12.04
C LYS A 66 -13.22 0.96 -13.05
N ARG A 67 -12.03 1.43 -12.65
CA ARG A 67 -11.03 2.05 -13.53
C ARG A 67 -10.19 1.02 -14.32
N GLY A 68 -10.47 -0.27 -14.17
CA GLY A 68 -9.81 -1.33 -14.92
C GLY A 68 -8.52 -1.86 -14.31
N TYR A 69 -8.17 -1.48 -13.08
CA TYR A 69 -6.95 -1.95 -12.41
C TYR A 69 -7.07 -3.41 -11.96
N ASN A 70 -5.92 -4.07 -11.78
CA ASN A 70 -5.76 -5.14 -10.80
C ASN A 70 -5.72 -4.50 -9.42
N VAL A 71 -6.51 -5.00 -8.47
CA VAL A 71 -6.62 -4.40 -7.14
C VAL A 71 -6.21 -5.42 -6.10
N LEU A 72 -5.14 -5.10 -5.37
CA LEU A 72 -4.65 -5.86 -4.23
C LEU A 72 -4.89 -5.02 -2.96
N LEU A 73 -5.51 -5.61 -1.95
CA LEU A 73 -5.71 -4.99 -0.63
C LEU A 73 -4.95 -5.79 0.43
N SER A 74 -4.25 -5.12 1.34
CA SER A 74 -3.55 -5.78 2.44
C SER A 74 -4.50 -6.13 3.57
N GLU A 75 -4.54 -7.39 4.01
CA GLU A 75 -5.22 -7.78 5.25
C GLU A 75 -4.22 -7.81 6.42
N THR A 76 -4.11 -6.66 7.09
CA THR A 76 -3.12 -6.39 8.15
C THR A 76 -3.73 -6.28 9.54
N PHE A 77 -5.05 -6.43 9.70
CA PHE A 77 -5.76 -6.16 10.95
C PHE A 77 -5.19 -6.95 12.14
N GLN A 78 -4.88 -8.23 11.93
CA GLN A 78 -4.30 -9.11 12.97
C GLN A 78 -2.97 -8.59 13.55
N PHE A 79 -2.26 -7.72 12.85
CA PHE A 79 -0.95 -7.18 13.26
C PHE A 79 -1.05 -5.75 13.81
N LEU A 80 -2.10 -5.01 13.47
CA LEU A 80 -2.20 -3.56 13.65
C LEU A 80 -3.36 -3.14 14.59
N THR A 81 -3.61 -3.87 15.68
CA THR A 81 -4.86 -3.73 16.48
C THR A 81 -4.76 -3.54 17.99
N TYR A 82 -3.58 -3.62 18.64
CA TYR A 82 -3.53 -3.52 20.11
C TYR A 82 -2.53 -2.50 20.64
N ILE A 83 -1.24 -2.68 20.38
CA ILE A 83 -0.20 -1.83 20.97
C ILE A 83 0.43 -1.02 19.85
N TYR A 84 0.11 0.28 19.78
CA TYR A 84 0.53 1.12 18.66
C TYR A 84 2.06 1.11 18.40
N PRO A 85 2.95 1.26 19.42
CA PRO A 85 4.39 1.10 19.19
C PRO A 85 4.80 -0.27 18.65
N LYS A 86 4.06 -1.33 18.98
CA LYS A 86 4.29 -2.68 18.42
C LYS A 86 3.87 -2.72 16.95
N SER A 87 2.73 -2.13 16.61
CA SER A 87 2.26 -1.99 15.23
C SER A 87 3.25 -1.20 14.37
N VAL A 88 3.83 -0.12 14.90
CA VAL A 88 4.91 0.65 14.26
C VAL A 88 6.12 -0.23 13.95
N ARG A 89 6.60 -1.04 14.92
CA ARG A 89 7.71 -1.97 14.65
C ARG A 89 7.37 -3.02 13.60
N LEU A 90 6.13 -3.53 13.62
CA LEU A 90 5.66 -4.52 12.64
C LEU A 90 5.50 -3.92 11.24
N SER A 91 5.31 -2.61 11.10
CA SER A 91 5.13 -1.94 9.80
C SER A 91 6.29 -2.21 8.84
N LYS A 92 7.54 -2.20 9.34
CA LYS A 92 8.71 -2.54 8.54
C LYS A 92 8.68 -3.99 8.06
N VAL A 93 8.37 -4.93 8.95
CA VAL A 93 8.31 -6.37 8.62
C VAL A 93 7.22 -6.65 7.58
N ILE A 94 6.04 -6.05 7.75
CA ILE A 94 4.94 -6.15 6.77
C ILE A 94 5.37 -5.53 5.44
N GLY A 95 6.01 -4.37 5.47
CA GLY A 95 6.53 -3.68 4.29
C GLY A 95 7.53 -4.53 3.52
N ASP A 96 8.52 -5.11 4.21
CA ASP A 96 9.52 -6.00 3.61
C ASP A 96 8.85 -7.21 2.96
N LYS A 97 7.83 -7.81 3.60
CA LYS A 97 7.07 -8.93 3.03
C LYS A 97 6.23 -8.56 1.81
N ILE A 98 5.64 -7.37 1.81
CA ILE A 98 4.95 -6.84 0.63
C ILE A 98 5.95 -6.54 -0.50
N GLY A 99 7.12 -5.98 -0.16
CA GLY A 99 8.21 -5.76 -1.12
C GLY A 99 8.66 -7.06 -1.78
N GLU A 100 8.91 -8.11 -1.00
CA GLU A 100 9.24 -9.46 -1.49
C GLU A 100 8.15 -10.00 -2.44
N LEU A 101 6.88 -9.84 -2.10
CA LEU A 101 5.78 -10.20 -2.99
C LEU A 101 5.83 -9.42 -4.31
N LEU A 102 6.06 -8.10 -4.28
CA LEU A 102 6.12 -7.26 -5.47
C LEU A 102 7.29 -7.64 -6.39
N VAL A 103 8.46 -7.98 -5.82
CA VAL A 103 9.61 -8.51 -6.58
C VAL A 103 9.21 -9.80 -7.32
N ASN A 104 8.56 -10.73 -6.60
CA ASN A 104 8.10 -11.98 -7.19
C ASN A 104 7.05 -11.77 -8.28
N LEU A 105 6.12 -10.83 -8.10
CA LEU A 105 5.12 -10.48 -9.11
C LEU A 105 5.75 -9.83 -10.35
N GLN A 106 6.84 -9.08 -10.19
CA GLN A 106 7.58 -8.52 -11.33
C GLN A 106 8.13 -9.61 -12.24
N HIS A 107 8.68 -10.69 -11.67
CA HIS A 107 9.12 -11.85 -12.45
C HIS A 107 7.97 -12.57 -13.18
N LEU A 108 6.73 -12.33 -12.76
CA LEU A 108 5.51 -12.92 -13.34
C LEU A 108 4.75 -11.96 -14.26
N GLY A 109 5.33 -10.78 -14.55
CA GLY A 109 4.84 -9.87 -15.58
C GLY A 109 4.40 -8.50 -15.08
N LEU A 110 4.34 -8.27 -13.76
CA LEU A 110 4.06 -6.94 -13.21
C LEU A 110 5.20 -5.97 -13.59
N LYS A 111 4.88 -4.86 -14.24
CA LYS A 111 5.87 -3.83 -14.57
C LYS A 111 5.85 -2.74 -13.51
N ALA A 112 7.03 -2.24 -13.16
CA ALA A 112 7.20 -1.16 -12.18
C ALA A 112 6.40 0.11 -12.58
N ASN A 113 6.39 0.44 -13.88
CA ASN A 113 5.64 1.57 -14.46
C ASN A 113 4.10 1.39 -14.39
N ASP A 114 3.64 0.16 -14.17
CA ASP A 114 2.22 -0.19 -14.04
C ASP A 114 1.83 -0.45 -12.57
N LEU A 115 2.75 -0.27 -11.63
CA LEU A 115 2.54 -0.47 -10.21
C LEU A 115 2.29 0.87 -9.51
N GLU A 116 1.13 0.99 -8.87
CA GLU A 116 0.76 2.08 -7.97
C GLU A 116 0.55 1.51 -6.56
N ILE A 117 1.03 2.21 -5.53
CA ILE A 117 0.85 1.81 -4.13
C ILE A 117 0.12 2.93 -3.40
N VAL A 118 -0.90 2.59 -2.63
CA VAL A 118 -1.64 3.55 -1.80
C VAL A 118 -1.55 3.07 -0.36
N GLY A 119 -1.13 3.93 0.56
CA GLY A 119 -1.05 3.57 1.97
C GLY A 119 -1.71 4.61 2.84
N MET A 120 -2.53 4.17 3.80
CA MET A 120 -3.24 5.05 4.73
C MET A 120 -2.64 4.98 6.14
N SER A 121 -2.45 6.13 6.80
CA SER A 121 -1.93 6.18 8.17
C SER A 121 -0.59 5.43 8.29
N ILE A 122 -0.48 4.42 9.16
CA ILE A 122 0.70 3.55 9.25
C ILE A 122 0.98 2.78 7.94
N GLY A 123 -0.06 2.50 7.15
CA GLY A 123 0.02 1.87 5.83
C GLY A 123 0.82 2.69 4.83
N ALA A 124 0.87 4.02 4.98
CA ALA A 124 1.71 4.89 4.15
C ALA A 124 3.20 4.59 4.35
N HIS A 125 3.61 4.30 5.58
CA HIS A 125 4.99 3.90 5.89
C HIS A 125 5.27 2.46 5.47
N ILE A 126 4.30 1.54 5.62
CA ILE A 126 4.39 0.17 5.08
C ILE A 126 4.61 0.22 3.56
N ALA A 127 3.90 1.08 2.84
CA ALA A 127 4.09 1.31 1.41
C ALA A 127 5.51 1.83 1.10
N GLY A 128 6.02 2.76 1.90
CA GLY A 128 7.40 3.25 1.78
C GLY A 128 8.43 2.14 1.97
N TYR A 129 8.27 1.30 3.00
CA TYR A 129 9.16 0.15 3.24
C TYR A 129 9.10 -0.87 2.11
N ALA A 130 7.90 -1.24 1.64
CA ALA A 130 7.73 -2.14 0.52
C ALA A 130 8.42 -1.62 -0.75
N SER A 131 8.33 -0.31 -1.01
CA SER A 131 8.94 0.31 -2.17
C SER A 131 10.47 0.38 -2.07
N LYS A 132 11.02 0.66 -0.88
CA LYS A 132 12.46 0.61 -0.62
C LYS A 132 13.03 -0.80 -0.82
N TYR A 133 12.34 -1.82 -0.30
CA TYR A 133 12.71 -3.22 -0.52
C TYR A 133 12.66 -3.59 -2.00
N TYR A 134 11.56 -3.21 -2.68
CA TYR A 134 11.39 -3.46 -4.10
C TYR A 134 12.50 -2.80 -4.94
N TYR A 135 12.87 -1.55 -4.61
CA TYR A 135 13.96 -0.83 -5.25
C TYR A 135 15.32 -1.49 -4.99
N SER A 136 15.63 -1.87 -3.76
CA SER A 136 16.91 -2.52 -3.44
C SER A 136 17.09 -3.85 -4.17
N ALA A 137 16.01 -4.61 -4.37
CA ALA A 137 16.04 -5.90 -5.06
C ALA A 137 16.04 -5.79 -6.59
N THR A 138 15.44 -4.74 -7.16
CA THR A 138 15.15 -4.69 -8.61
C THR A 138 15.78 -3.52 -9.35
N GLY A 139 16.28 -2.52 -8.62
CA GLY A 139 16.72 -1.24 -9.18
C GLY A 139 15.58 -0.38 -9.77
N ARG A 140 14.32 -0.78 -9.60
CA ARG A 140 13.13 -0.10 -10.15
C ARG A 140 12.23 0.40 -9.03
N LYS A 141 11.47 1.44 -9.31
CA LYS A 141 10.52 2.03 -8.37
C LYS A 141 9.09 1.84 -8.84
N PRO A 142 8.11 1.73 -7.93
CA PRO A 142 6.71 1.88 -8.30
C PRO A 142 6.51 3.21 -9.05
N SER A 143 5.63 3.21 -10.04
CA SER A 143 5.28 4.42 -10.79
C SER A 143 4.72 5.53 -9.90
N ARG A 144 3.96 5.14 -8.86
CA ARG A 144 3.33 6.07 -7.93
C ARG A 144 3.18 5.46 -6.55
N LEU A 145 3.41 6.28 -5.53
CA LEU A 145 3.02 6.03 -4.14
C LEU A 145 2.13 7.18 -3.65
N THR A 146 0.92 6.88 -3.21
CA THR A 146 0.03 7.86 -2.58
C THR A 146 -0.06 7.59 -1.08
N GLY A 147 0.38 8.55 -0.27
CA GLY A 147 0.21 8.52 1.19
C GLY A 147 -1.07 9.24 1.60
N LEU A 148 -2.00 8.54 2.24
CA LEU A 148 -3.23 9.10 2.79
C LEU A 148 -3.01 9.32 4.30
N ASP A 149 -2.78 10.57 4.67
CA ASP A 149 -2.52 11.06 6.02
C ASP A 149 -1.49 10.21 6.78
N PRO A 150 -0.20 10.20 6.34
CA PRO A 150 0.82 9.34 6.93
C PRO A 150 0.97 9.54 8.43
N ALA A 151 1.05 8.45 9.19
CA ALA A 151 1.01 8.50 10.65
C ALA A 151 2.23 9.21 11.26
N GLY A 152 2.00 10.19 12.12
CA GLY A 152 3.04 10.91 12.84
C GLY A 152 3.62 10.21 14.07
N PRO A 153 2.80 9.65 14.98
CA PRO A 153 3.32 9.02 16.19
C PRO A 153 4.35 7.93 15.88
N CYS A 154 5.51 8.00 16.55
CA CYS A 154 6.67 7.14 16.34
C CYS A 154 7.38 7.21 14.97
N PHE A 155 6.90 8.02 14.01
CA PHE A 155 7.58 8.24 12.71
C PHE A 155 8.14 9.64 12.54
N ARG A 156 7.56 10.65 13.20
CA ARG A 156 8.11 12.02 13.23
C ARG A 156 9.55 12.01 13.74
N GLY A 157 10.44 12.69 13.02
CA GLY A 157 11.87 12.76 13.36
C GLY A 157 12.69 11.52 13.01
N LEU A 158 12.07 10.43 12.54
CA LEU A 158 12.84 9.29 12.02
C LEU A 158 13.60 9.67 10.73
N PRO A 159 14.76 9.05 10.47
CA PRO A 159 15.49 9.29 9.25
C PRO A 159 14.72 8.77 8.01
N PRO A 160 15.00 9.31 6.80
CA PRO A 160 14.21 9.01 5.59
C PRO A 160 14.12 7.52 5.20
N ASP A 161 15.12 6.71 5.58
CA ASP A 161 15.15 5.26 5.35
C ASP A 161 14.18 4.49 6.28
N GLN A 162 13.73 5.11 7.37
CA GLN A 162 12.86 4.50 8.40
C GLN A 162 11.43 5.05 8.39
N ARG A 163 10.98 5.60 7.25
CA ARG A 163 9.60 6.08 7.05
C ARG A 163 9.32 6.31 5.56
N LEU A 164 8.11 6.77 5.24
CA LEU A 164 7.76 7.19 3.88
C LEU A 164 8.60 8.41 3.46
N ARG A 165 9.07 8.40 2.21
CA ARG A 165 9.81 9.51 1.60
C ARG A 165 9.51 9.65 0.11
N LYS A 166 9.68 10.86 -0.42
CA LYS A 166 9.56 11.16 -1.85
C LYS A 166 10.39 10.26 -2.77
N THR A 167 11.50 9.71 -2.28
CA THR A 167 12.38 8.82 -3.06
C THR A 167 11.82 7.42 -3.30
N ASP A 168 10.74 7.05 -2.60
CA ASP A 168 10.22 5.68 -2.56
C ASP A 168 9.52 5.26 -3.86
N ALA A 169 9.05 6.21 -4.68
CA ALA A 169 8.45 5.94 -5.99
C ALA A 169 8.90 7.00 -7.02
N GLU A 170 8.62 6.77 -8.31
CA GLU A 170 8.84 7.79 -9.36
C GLU A 170 8.03 9.06 -9.08
N ARG A 171 6.81 8.89 -8.57
CA ARG A 171 5.95 9.97 -8.08
C ARG A 171 5.41 9.62 -6.70
N VAL A 172 5.47 10.57 -5.78
CA VAL A 172 4.95 10.43 -4.42
C VAL A 172 4.02 11.60 -4.14
N ASP A 173 2.75 11.32 -3.91
CA ASP A 173 1.75 12.33 -3.56
C ASP A 173 1.23 12.06 -2.16
N ILE A 174 1.09 13.10 -1.35
CA ILE A 174 0.66 12.98 0.05
C ILE A 174 -0.59 13.82 0.24
N LEU A 175 -1.60 13.25 0.88
CA LEU A 175 -2.78 13.98 1.35
C LEU A 175 -2.70 14.09 2.86
N HIS A 176 -2.69 15.31 3.37
CA HIS A 176 -2.66 15.64 4.79
C HIS A 176 -4.05 16.12 5.22
N THR A 177 -4.59 15.48 6.26
CA THR A 177 -5.97 15.74 6.73
C THR A 177 -6.11 15.73 8.26
N ASN A 178 -5.02 15.52 9.00
CA ASN A 178 -5.02 15.50 10.47
C ASN A 178 -3.61 15.78 11.05
N ILE A 179 -2.90 16.80 10.54
CA ILE A 179 -1.48 17.04 10.86
C ILE A 179 -1.23 17.41 12.33
N ASP A 180 -2.22 18.00 12.99
CA ASP A 180 -2.19 18.37 14.42
C ASP A 180 -2.59 17.21 15.34
N GLY A 181 -3.19 16.16 14.78
CA GLY A 181 -3.50 14.91 15.48
C GLY A 181 -2.53 13.79 15.12
N PHE A 182 -3.04 12.82 14.36
CA PHE A 182 -2.33 11.57 14.07
C PHE A 182 -1.47 11.63 12.80
N GLY A 183 -1.64 12.62 11.92
CA GLY A 183 -0.91 12.78 10.66
C GLY A 183 0.45 13.46 10.82
N MET A 184 1.23 13.58 9.74
CA MET A 184 2.53 14.27 9.75
C MET A 184 2.44 15.62 9.05
N ALA A 185 2.81 16.72 9.72
CA ALA A 185 2.90 18.04 9.08
C ALA A 185 4.07 18.18 8.07
N GLU A 186 5.09 17.32 8.16
CA GLU A 186 6.28 17.38 7.29
C GLU A 186 5.92 17.10 5.82
N ASN A 187 6.57 17.80 4.88
CA ASN A 187 6.54 17.45 3.47
C ASN A 187 7.22 16.10 3.23
N LEU A 188 6.44 15.08 2.87
CA LEU A 188 6.91 13.70 2.67
C LEU A 188 7.05 13.35 1.19
N GLY A 189 6.32 14.03 0.31
CA GLY A 189 6.16 13.66 -1.10
C GLY A 189 6.97 14.51 -2.08
N HIS A 190 6.70 14.25 -3.35
CA HIS A 190 7.02 15.18 -4.43
C HIS A 190 5.99 16.33 -4.46
N VAL A 191 4.74 16.03 -4.11
CA VAL A 191 3.69 17.02 -3.81
C VAL A 191 2.94 16.58 -2.57
N ASP A 192 2.68 17.54 -1.70
CA ASP A 192 1.93 17.39 -0.45
C ASP A 192 0.71 18.31 -0.53
N TYR A 193 -0.48 17.72 -0.34
CA TYR A 193 -1.77 18.40 -0.37
C TYR A 193 -2.30 18.53 1.05
N TYR A 194 -2.46 19.77 1.52
CA TYR A 194 -3.02 20.07 2.83
C TYR A 194 -4.49 20.44 2.68
N VAL A 195 -5.36 19.44 2.85
CA VAL A 195 -6.79 19.60 2.54
C VAL A 195 -7.45 20.39 3.66
N ASN A 196 -8.08 21.52 3.32
CA ASN A 196 -8.67 22.46 4.29
C ASN A 196 -7.68 23.00 5.34
N GLY A 197 -6.38 23.10 4.98
CA GLY A 197 -5.30 23.45 5.91
C GLY A 197 -4.54 22.22 6.43
N GLY A 198 -5.19 21.06 6.42
CA GLY A 198 -4.61 19.76 6.75
C GLY A 198 -4.67 19.41 8.24
N GLU A 199 -5.15 20.31 9.09
CA GLU A 199 -5.36 20.09 10.53
C GLU A 199 -6.48 19.11 10.88
#